data_AF-A0A519TXP9-F1
#
_entry.id   AF-A0A519TXP9-F1
#
_cell.length_a   1.000
_cell.length_b   1.000
_cell.length_c   1.000
_cell.angle_alpha   90.00
_cell.angle_beta   90.00
_cell.angle_gamma   90.00
#
_symmetry.space_group_name_H-M   'P 1'
#
loop_
_entity.id
_entity.type
_entity.pdbx_description
1 polymer ?
#
loop_
_entity_poly.entity_id
_entity_poly.type
_entity_poly.pdbx_seq_one_letter_code
_entity_poly.pdbx_strand_id
1 'polypeptide(L)'
;MEKKNLHHAILRIIKLQEETLAVLSVQRMEKETLHHAMLRVIKLQEETLTVLRVLCEGEQIPIQKGGKLLTRQEVLDYLRISERTYVRKVNSGELKPMKMLGGDRFYLDDLIAAYKESKRRGRI
;
A
#
# COMPACT_ATOMS: atom_id res chain seq x y z
N MET A 1 11.08 -19.03 -24.23
CA MET A 1 11.07 -20.28 -23.44
C MET A 1 10.95 -20.04 -21.92
N GLU A 2 11.15 -18.82 -21.41
CA GLU A 2 11.20 -18.54 -19.95
C GLU A 2 9.84 -18.61 -19.21
N LYS A 3 8.72 -18.29 -19.85
CA LYS A 3 7.40 -18.25 -19.18
C LYS A 3 6.96 -19.61 -18.63
N LYS A 4 7.33 -20.72 -19.28
CA LYS A 4 6.97 -22.08 -18.81
C LYS A 4 7.76 -22.48 -17.56
N ASN A 5 9.03 -22.07 -17.47
CA ASN A 5 9.86 -22.32 -16.29
C ASN A 5 9.39 -21.51 -15.07
N LEU A 6 8.97 -20.27 -15.28
CA LEU A 6 8.42 -19.44 -14.21
C LEU A 6 7.07 -19.98 -13.71
N HIS A 7 6.18 -20.39 -14.61
CA HIS A 7 4.90 -20.97 -14.23
C HIS A 7 5.08 -22.28 -13.43
N HIS A 8 6.01 -23.13 -13.85
CA HIS A 8 6.36 -24.35 -13.12
C HIS A 8 6.96 -24.04 -11.74
N ALA A 9 7.80 -23.02 -11.61
CA ALA A 9 8.36 -22.59 -10.34
C ALA A 9 7.26 -22.08 -9.38
N ILE A 10 6.31 -21.29 -9.88
CA ILE A 10 5.18 -20.77 -9.09
C ILE A 10 4.31 -21.91 -8.57
N LEU A 11 3.96 -22.88 -9.43
CA LEU A 11 3.16 -24.04 -9.02
C LEU A 11 3.87 -24.89 -7.96
N ARG A 12 5.20 -24.99 -8.03
CA ARG A 12 6.01 -25.71 -7.05
C ARG A 12 6.04 -25.00 -5.69
N ILE A 13 6.08 -23.66 -5.69
CA ILE A 13 6.02 -22.84 -4.47
C ILE A 13 4.66 -22.96 -3.80
N ILE A 14 3.56 -22.86 -4.55
CA ILE A 14 2.20 -22.98 -4.01
C ILE A 14 2.01 -24.35 -3.34
N LYS A 15 2.45 -25.42 -4.01
CA LYS A 15 2.36 -26.77 -3.46
C LYS A 15 3.15 -26.94 -2.15
N LEU A 16 4.36 -26.38 -2.07
CA LEU A 16 5.16 -26.39 -0.84
C LEU A 16 4.50 -25.59 0.29
N GLN A 17 3.81 -24.49 -0.04
CA GLN A 17 3.06 -23.69 0.94
C GLN A 17 1.85 -24.45 1.49
N GLU A 18 1.10 -25.15 0.63
CA GLU A 18 -0.04 -25.98 1.03
C GLU A 18 0.40 -27.16 1.91
N GLU A 19 1.50 -27.84 1.54
CA GLU A 19 2.07 -28.93 2.34
C GLU A 19 2.55 -28.43 3.71
N THR A 20 3.16 -27.25 3.77
CA THR A 20 3.58 -26.63 5.04
C THR A 20 2.37 -26.30 5.93
N LEU A 21 1.31 -25.74 5.35
CA LEU A 21 0.07 -25.43 6.07
C LEU A 21 -0.65 -26.70 6.58
N ALA A 22 -0.58 -27.79 5.83
CA ALA A 22 -1.12 -29.09 6.24
C ALA A 22 -0.32 -29.72 7.39
N VAL A 23 1.01 -29.61 7.39
CA VAL A 23 1.85 -30.07 8.51
C VAL A 23 1.56 -29.24 9.78
N LEU A 24 1.34 -27.93 9.63
CA LEU A 24 0.98 -27.03 10.73
C LEU A 24 -0.42 -27.28 11.31
N SER A 25 -1.36 -27.85 10.53
CA SER A 25 -2.71 -28.17 11.02
C SER A 25 -2.81 -29.54 11.72
N VAL A 26 -1.89 -30.46 11.42
CA VAL A 26 -1.85 -31.82 12.00
C VAL A 26 -1.03 -31.89 13.29
N GLN A 27 -0.01 -31.05 13.45
CA GLN A 27 0.82 -31.05 14.65
C GLN A 27 0.29 -30.04 15.68
N ARG A 28 -0.11 -30.55 16.85
CA ARG A 28 -0.37 -29.75 18.07
C ARG A 28 0.96 -29.14 18.54
N MET A 29 1.46 -28.13 17.82
CA MET A 29 2.76 -27.52 18.08
C MET A 29 2.69 -26.59 19.29
N GLU A 30 3.71 -26.66 20.15
CA GLU A 30 3.88 -25.74 21.27
C GLU A 30 3.97 -24.29 20.76
N LYS A 31 3.34 -23.37 21.51
CA LYS A 31 3.10 -21.96 21.14
C LYS A 31 4.39 -21.23 20.74
N GLU A 32 5.52 -21.61 21.32
CA GLU A 32 6.83 -21.02 21.08
C GLU A 32 7.40 -21.38 19.70
N THR A 33 7.20 -22.63 19.26
CA THR A 33 7.63 -23.12 17.94
C THR A 33 6.81 -22.47 16.83
N LEU A 34 5.49 -22.28 17.05
CA LEU A 34 4.61 -21.57 16.12
C LEU A 34 4.99 -20.09 16.01
N HIS A 35 5.27 -19.43 17.14
CA HIS A 35 5.72 -18.03 17.14
C HIS A 35 7.05 -17.87 16.39
N HIS A 36 8.01 -18.77 16.62
CA HIS A 36 9.28 -18.75 15.93
C HIS A 36 9.16 -19.06 14.42
N ALA A 37 8.23 -19.93 14.03
CA ALA A 37 7.89 -20.14 12.62
C ALA A 37 7.26 -18.88 12.00
N MET A 38 6.34 -18.21 12.71
CA MET A 38 5.71 -16.97 12.27
C MET A 38 6.73 -15.83 12.09
N LEU A 39 7.67 -15.66 13.03
CA LEU A 39 8.73 -14.65 12.93
C LEU A 39 9.63 -14.89 11.72
N ARG A 40 9.93 -16.15 11.40
CA ARG A 40 10.72 -16.51 10.20
C ARG A 40 9.96 -16.20 8.91
N VAL A 41 8.65 -16.44 8.87
CA VAL A 41 7.79 -16.09 7.73
C VAL A 41 7.73 -14.57 7.55
N ILE A 42 7.56 -13.80 8.64
CA ILE A 42 7.54 -12.33 8.58
C ILE A 42 8.86 -11.79 8.03
N LYS A 43 10.00 -12.30 8.52
CA LYS A 43 11.32 -11.89 8.03
C LYS A 43 11.50 -12.16 6.54
N LEU A 44 11.08 -13.35 6.08
CA LEU A 44 11.11 -13.71 4.66
C LEU A 44 10.22 -12.79 3.81
N GLN A 45 9.07 -12.37 4.35
CA GLN A 45 8.17 -11.43 3.68
C GLN A 45 8.80 -10.03 3.55
N GLU A 46 9.47 -9.55 4.60
CA GLU A 46 10.18 -8.26 4.58
C GLU A 46 11.33 -8.24 3.56
N GLU A 47 12.11 -9.31 3.50
CA GLU A 47 13.19 -9.49 2.52
C GLU A 47 12.64 -9.51 1.08
N THR A 48 11.54 -10.24 0.85
CA THR A 48 10.87 -10.30 -0.45
C THR A 48 10.36 -8.93 -0.89
N LEU A 49 9.75 -8.16 0.02
CA LEU A 49 9.27 -6.80 -0.24
C LEU A 49 10.42 -5.84 -0.56
N THR A 50 11.58 -6.04 0.06
CA THR A 50 12.79 -5.24 -0.21
C THR A 50 13.30 -5.50 -1.61
N VAL A 51 13.38 -6.76 -2.02
CA VAL A 51 13.80 -7.14 -3.39
C VAL A 51 12.80 -6.63 -4.43
N LEU A 52 11.50 -6.77 -4.19
CA LEU A 52 10.46 -6.22 -5.08
C LEU A 52 10.58 -4.70 -5.22
N ARG A 53 10.88 -3.97 -4.14
CA ARG A 53 11.04 -2.51 -4.19
C ARG A 53 12.22 -2.06 -5.06
N VAL A 54 13.33 -2.80 -5.01
CA VAL A 54 14.52 -2.54 -5.85
C VAL A 54 14.24 -2.90 -7.31
N LEU A 55 13.53 -3.99 -7.57
CA LEU A 55 13.16 -4.38 -8.94
C LEU A 55 12.10 -3.48 -9.58
N CYS A 56 11.28 -2.82 -8.76
CA CYS A 56 10.22 -1.91 -9.18
C CYS A 56 10.64 -0.43 -9.20
N GLU A 57 11.94 -0.10 -9.30
CA GLU A 57 12.40 1.29 -9.48
C GLU A 57 11.64 1.98 -10.63
N GLY A 58 10.61 2.73 -10.28
CA GLY A 58 9.71 3.40 -11.21
C GLY A 58 8.27 3.59 -10.71
N GLU A 59 7.73 2.70 -9.87
CA GLU A 59 6.37 2.85 -9.36
C GLU A 59 6.33 2.80 -7.83
N GLN A 60 6.04 3.95 -7.23
CA GLN A 60 5.58 4.02 -5.84
C GLN A 60 4.24 3.28 -5.76
N ILE A 61 4.27 1.96 -5.54
CA ILE A 61 3.09 1.22 -5.12
C ILE A 61 2.65 1.87 -3.80
N PRO A 62 1.43 2.43 -3.71
CA PRO A 62 0.96 3.00 -2.47
C PRO A 62 0.92 1.85 -1.46
N ILE A 63 1.81 1.91 -0.46
CA ILE A 63 1.70 1.11 0.76
C ILE A 63 0.24 1.26 1.19
N GLN A 64 -0.49 0.15 1.40
CA GLN A 64 -1.90 0.18 1.79
C GLN A 64 -2.04 1.09 3.01
N LYS A 65 -2.35 2.37 2.78
CA LYS A 65 -2.62 3.32 3.84
C LYS A 65 -3.97 2.91 4.36
N GLY A 66 -4.02 2.25 5.51
CA GLY A 66 -5.26 2.00 6.25
C GLY A 66 -5.91 3.28 6.78
N GLY A 67 -5.55 4.45 6.23
CA GLY A 67 -6.03 5.76 6.63
C GLY A 67 -7.33 6.12 5.95
N LYS A 68 -8.06 7.06 6.56
CA LYS A 68 -9.31 7.61 6.04
C LYS A 68 -9.13 8.12 4.60
N LEU A 69 -9.97 7.62 3.69
CA LEU A 69 -10.11 8.16 2.34
C LEU A 69 -11.06 9.35 2.35
N LEU A 70 -10.71 10.38 1.58
CA LEU A 70 -11.48 11.59 1.39
C LEU A 70 -11.90 11.74 -0.06
N THR A 71 -13.12 12.20 -0.26
CA THR A 71 -13.67 12.67 -1.53
C THR A 71 -13.08 14.03 -1.90
N ARG A 72 -13.19 14.42 -3.17
CA ARG A 72 -12.88 15.79 -3.62
C ARG A 72 -13.50 16.87 -2.73
N GLN A 73 -14.81 16.76 -2.45
CA GLN A 73 -15.51 17.76 -1.65
C GLN A 73 -14.93 17.85 -0.23
N GLU A 74 -14.68 16.71 0.40
CA GLU A 74 -14.05 16.67 1.73
C GLU A 74 -12.63 17.24 1.72
N VAL A 75 -11.87 17.10 0.63
CA VAL A 75 -10.55 17.75 0.49
C VAL A 75 -10.68 19.27 0.41
N LEU A 76 -11.67 19.80 -0.32
CA LEU A 76 -11.92 21.24 -0.38
C LEU A 76 -12.22 21.80 1.00
N ASP A 77 -13.09 21.11 1.75
CA ASP A 77 -13.51 21.50 3.09
C ASP A 77 -12.34 21.39 4.08
N TYR A 78 -11.60 20.29 4.03
CA TYR A 78 -10.45 20.03 4.91
C TYR A 78 -9.33 21.05 4.72
N LEU A 79 -9.01 21.41 3.47
CA LEU A 79 -7.95 22.37 3.15
C LEU A 79 -8.42 23.83 3.11
N ARG A 80 -9.74 24.06 3.23
CA ARG A 80 -10.42 25.35 3.02
C ARG A 80 -9.97 26.06 1.74
N ILE A 81 -10.04 25.33 0.62
CA ILE A 81 -9.68 25.85 -0.70
C ILE A 81 -10.87 25.82 -1.65
N SER A 82 -10.86 26.72 -2.64
CA SER A 82 -11.85 26.71 -3.71
C SER A 82 -11.57 25.62 -4.73
N GLU A 83 -12.60 25.23 -5.48
CA GLU A 83 -12.52 24.26 -6.56
C GLU A 83 -11.45 24.62 -7.61
N ARG A 84 -11.35 25.91 -7.97
CA ARG A 84 -10.32 26.42 -8.88
C ARG A 84 -8.91 26.18 -8.34
N THR A 85 -8.73 26.37 -7.03
CA THR A 85 -7.44 26.14 -6.37
C THR A 85 -7.11 24.66 -6.36
N TYR A 86 -8.09 23.80 -6.10
CA TYR A 86 -7.95 22.35 -6.19
C TYR A 86 -7.47 21.92 -7.58
N VAL A 87 -8.19 22.32 -8.64
CA VAL A 87 -7.80 21.98 -10.03
C VAL A 87 -6.38 22.44 -10.35
N ARG A 88 -6.00 23.66 -9.95
CA ARG A 88 -4.64 24.16 -10.14
C ARG A 88 -3.60 23.29 -9.43
N LYS A 89 -3.87 22.88 -8.19
CA LYS A 89 -2.97 22.03 -7.38
C LYS A 89 -2.86 20.61 -7.91
N VAL A 90 -3.94 20.07 -8.48
CA VAL A 90 -3.92 18.78 -9.17
C VAL A 90 -3.09 18.87 -10.45
N ASN A 91 -3.30 19.92 -11.26
CA ASN A 91 -2.53 20.15 -12.49
C ASN A 91 -1.03 20.38 -12.22
N SER A 92 -0.68 21.01 -11.10
CA SER A 92 0.71 21.19 -10.69
C SER A 92 1.32 19.97 -10.00
N GLY A 93 0.55 18.90 -9.76
CA GLY A 93 0.98 17.69 -9.07
C GLY A 93 1.16 17.84 -7.55
N GLU A 94 0.74 18.98 -6.96
CA GLU A 94 0.78 19.20 -5.51
C GLU A 94 -0.28 18.36 -4.79
N LEU A 95 -1.44 18.17 -5.43
CA LEU A 95 -2.45 17.20 -5.01
C LEU A 95 -2.47 16.05 -6.02
N LYS A 96 -2.39 14.81 -5.52
CA LYS A 96 -2.36 13.59 -6.34
C LYS A 96 -3.59 12.72 -6.06
N PRO A 97 -4.73 12.97 -6.73
CA PRO A 97 -5.92 12.16 -6.55
C PRO A 97 -5.70 10.75 -7.11
N MET A 98 -6.19 9.74 -6.41
CA MET A 98 -6.47 8.44 -7.00
C MET A 98 -7.78 8.51 -7.77
N LYS A 99 -7.73 8.10 -9.05
CA LYS A 99 -8.92 7.98 -9.88
C LYS A 99 -9.62 6.66 -9.55
N MET A 100 -10.82 6.75 -8.99
CA MET A 100 -11.66 5.58 -8.71
C MET A 100 -13.03 5.73 -9.38
N LEU A 101 -13.76 4.63 -9.53
CA LEU A 101 -15.17 4.67 -9.94
C LEU A 101 -15.94 5.52 -8.92
N GLY A 102 -16.45 6.68 -9.35
CA GLY A 102 -17.08 7.67 -8.47
C GLY A 102 -16.23 8.92 -8.15
N GLY A 103 -15.07 9.08 -8.80
CA GLY A 103 -14.32 10.34 -8.82
C GLY A 103 -12.99 10.30 -8.07
N ASP A 104 -12.51 11.49 -7.70
CA ASP A 104 -11.20 11.68 -7.08
C ASP A 104 -11.22 11.27 -5.59
N ARG A 105 -10.23 10.48 -5.20
CA ARG A 105 -10.00 10.03 -3.82
C ARG A 105 -8.61 10.41 -3.34
N PHE A 106 -8.49 10.72 -2.06
CA PHE A 106 -7.21 11.02 -1.40
C PHE A 106 -7.10 10.26 -0.09
N TYR A 107 -5.90 9.81 0.27
CA TYR A 107 -5.62 9.47 1.65
C TYR A 107 -5.38 10.75 2.44
N LEU A 108 -5.95 10.84 3.65
CA LEU A 108 -5.73 11.98 4.55
C LEU A 108 -4.24 12.28 4.77
N ASP A 109 -3.41 11.24 4.88
CA ASP A 109 -1.97 11.38 5.12
C ASP A 109 -1.23 12.12 3.99
N ASP A 110 -1.71 11.98 2.75
CA ASP A 110 -1.13 12.70 1.61
C ASP A 110 -1.47 14.20 1.62
N LEU A 111 -2.50 14.60 2.36
CA LEU A 111 -2.92 15.99 2.46
C LEU A 111 -2.18 16.76 3.56
N ILE A 112 -1.38 16.10 4.40
CA ILE A 112 -0.71 16.74 5.56
C ILE A 112 0.16 17.92 5.12
N ALA A 113 0.91 17.78 4.03
CA ALA A 113 1.75 18.87 3.50
C ALA A 113 0.89 20.05 3.04
N ALA A 114 -0.17 19.77 2.27
CA ALA A 114 -1.10 20.80 1.79
C ALA A 114 -1.86 21.49 2.95
N TYR A 115 -2.20 20.75 3.99
CA TYR A 115 -2.86 21.26 5.19
C TYR A 115 -1.95 22.23 5.95
N LYS A 116 -0.68 21.84 6.18
CA LYS A 116 0.34 22.71 6.78
C LYS A 116 0.50 24.01 5.98
N GLU A 117 0.50 23.91 4.65
CA GLU A 117 0.59 25.08 3.80
C GLU A 117 -0.67 25.97 3.86
N SER A 118 -1.87 25.39 3.94
CA SER A 118 -3.10 26.16 4.17
C SER A 118 -3.07 26.89 5.51
N LYS A 119 -2.60 26.24 6.59
CA LYS A 119 -2.41 26.86 7.90
C LYS A 119 -1.38 27.99 7.85
N ARG A 120 -0.23 27.79 7.19
CA ARG A 120 0.79 28.83 7.01
C ARG A 120 0.26 30.07 6.28
N ARG A 121 -0.68 29.90 5.35
CA ARG A 121 -1.35 31.00 4.64
C ARG A 121 -2.58 31.57 5.36
N GLY A 122 -2.92 31.08 6.54
CA GLY A 122 -4.07 31.55 7.32
C GLY A 122 -5.44 31.18 6.74
N ARG A 123 -5.53 30.12 5.93
CA ARG A 123 -6.83 29.60 5.46
C ARG A 123 -7.56 28.80 6.54
N ILE A 124 -6.79 28.16 7.41
CA ILE A 124 -7.22 27.28 8.50
C ILE A 124 -6.63 27.84 9.79
#